data_AF-A0A7C7E6B1-F1
#
_entry.id   AF-A0A7C7E6B1-F1
#
_cell.length_a   1.000
_cell.length_b   1.000
_cell.length_c   1.000
_cell.angle_alpha   90.00
_cell.angle_beta   90.00
_cell.angle_gamma   90.00
#
_symmetry.space_group_name_H-M   'P 1'
#
loop_
_entity.id
_entity.type
_entity.pdbx_description
1 polymer ?
#
loop_
_entity_poly.entity_id
_entity_poly.type
_entity_poly.pdbx_seq_one_letter_code
_entity_poly.pdbx_strand_id
1 'polypeptide(L)'
;MTFEDFSVTRALYHVVSIVDLEKTLAEGIRFDDKKTYYYKYYNFHDYFDRHRTPNIPPWVERKKAIFASINFKENHAWHSHTALLKIKADINKCWVCNENKANLLFEPFILQNIKGFEEAKEFIEKNGPKIVEEYWSDSLSLAENMKVRRDKEKGYDAEILIFHDIPPEDIECLFIISDHN
;
A
#
# COMPACT_ATOMS: atom_id res chain seq x y z
N MET A 1 -14.73 -12.19 3.18
CA MET A 1 -14.36 -12.59 1.80
C MET A 1 -13.01 -13.26 1.86
N THR A 2 -12.86 -14.43 1.23
CA THR A 2 -11.61 -15.20 1.24
C THR A 2 -11.13 -15.40 -0.18
N PHE A 3 -9.89 -14.98 -0.45
CA PHE A 3 -9.22 -15.26 -1.69
C PHE A 3 -8.23 -16.40 -1.52
N GLU A 4 -8.09 -17.20 -2.58
CA GLU A 4 -7.02 -18.18 -2.66
C GLU A 4 -5.64 -17.52 -2.53
N ASP A 5 -4.66 -18.30 -2.09
CA ASP A 5 -3.31 -17.81 -1.89
C ASP A 5 -2.69 -17.28 -3.18
N PHE A 6 -1.83 -16.26 -3.08
CA PHE A 6 -1.11 -15.69 -4.22
C PHE A 6 -0.33 -16.73 -5.02
N SER A 7 0.15 -17.80 -4.38
CA SER A 7 0.82 -18.91 -5.08
C SER A 7 -0.08 -19.60 -6.12
N VAL A 8 -1.39 -19.53 -5.95
CA VAL A 8 -2.41 -20.08 -6.86
C VAL A 8 -2.90 -18.99 -7.83
N THR A 9 -3.30 -17.83 -7.30
CA THR A 9 -3.99 -16.80 -8.10
C THR A 9 -3.05 -15.93 -8.92
N ARG A 10 -1.80 -15.77 -8.45
CA ARG A 10 -0.81 -14.78 -8.95
C ARG A 10 -1.38 -13.36 -9.05
N ALA A 11 -2.41 -13.07 -8.25
CA ALA A 11 -3.15 -11.82 -8.32
C ALA A 11 -2.91 -10.98 -7.07
N LEU A 12 -2.79 -9.68 -7.28
CA LEU A 12 -2.80 -8.69 -6.21
C LEU A 12 -4.16 -8.00 -6.19
N TYR A 13 -4.45 -7.32 -5.09
CA TYR A 13 -5.73 -6.67 -4.93
C TYR A 13 -5.59 -5.18 -4.67
N HIS A 14 -6.27 -4.37 -5.48
CA HIS A 14 -6.27 -2.91 -5.38
C HIS A 14 -7.66 -2.42 -5.01
N VAL A 15 -7.74 -1.46 -4.09
CA VAL A 15 -8.99 -0.79 -3.74
C VAL A 15 -9.01 0.58 -4.39
N VAL A 16 -10.06 0.84 -5.16
CA VAL A 16 -10.28 2.13 -5.83
C VAL A 16 -11.60 2.75 -5.36
N SER A 17 -11.68 4.08 -5.35
CA SER A 17 -12.97 4.75 -5.13
C SER A 17 -13.92 4.49 -6.29
N ILE A 18 -15.20 4.33 -6.02
CA ILE A 18 -16.20 4.06 -7.06
C ILE A 18 -16.26 5.14 -8.14
N VAL A 19 -15.94 6.39 -7.78
CA VAL A 19 -15.92 7.53 -8.72
C VAL A 19 -14.77 7.46 -9.72
N ASP A 20 -13.70 6.74 -9.38
CA ASP A 20 -12.52 6.56 -10.23
C ASP A 20 -12.57 5.25 -11.03
N LEU A 21 -13.55 4.37 -10.76
CA LEU A 21 -13.61 3.02 -11.32
C LEU A 21 -13.66 3.00 -12.85
N GLU A 22 -14.49 3.84 -13.47
CA GLU A 22 -14.61 3.92 -14.93
C GLU A 22 -13.27 4.27 -15.57
N LYS A 23 -12.60 5.31 -15.06
CA LYS A 23 -11.27 5.70 -15.52
C LYS A 23 -10.26 4.57 -15.33
N THR A 24 -10.25 3.93 -14.16
CA THR A 24 -9.31 2.83 -13.86
C THR A 24 -9.49 1.65 -14.81
N LEU A 25 -10.73 1.28 -15.13
CA LEU A 25 -11.01 0.18 -16.07
C LEU A 25 -10.70 0.55 -17.52
N ALA A 26 -10.77 1.83 -17.89
CA ALA A 26 -10.53 2.29 -19.27
C ALA A 26 -9.05 2.60 -19.55
N GLU A 27 -8.33 3.17 -18.58
CA GLU A 27 -6.99 3.74 -18.76
C GLU A 27 -5.90 2.99 -18.00
N GLY A 28 -6.27 2.13 -17.05
CA GLY A 28 -5.34 1.43 -16.17
C GLY A 28 -5.09 2.18 -14.86
N ILE A 29 -3.98 1.84 -14.20
CA ILE A 29 -3.56 2.45 -12.94
C ILE A 29 -2.11 2.92 -13.08
N ARG A 30 -1.89 4.21 -12.78
CA ARG A 30 -0.57 4.81 -12.60
C ARG A 30 -0.44 5.37 -11.18
N PHE A 31 0.79 5.50 -10.70
CA PHE A 31 1.03 6.00 -9.35
C PHE A 31 0.62 7.48 -9.17
N ASP A 32 0.63 8.27 -10.25
CA ASP A 32 0.38 9.70 -10.26
C ASP A 32 -1.06 10.07 -10.68
N ASP A 33 -1.94 9.09 -10.88
CA ASP A 33 -3.31 9.30 -11.38
C ASP A 33 -4.25 9.99 -10.38
N LYS A 34 -3.93 9.97 -9.08
CA LYS A 34 -4.83 10.44 -8.02
C LYS A 34 -4.50 11.88 -7.63
N LYS A 35 -5.34 12.84 -8.02
CA LYS A 35 -5.23 14.26 -7.60
C LYS A 35 -5.09 14.43 -6.08
N THR A 36 -5.75 13.57 -5.31
CA THR A 36 -5.72 13.57 -3.84
C THR A 36 -4.40 13.06 -3.25
N TYR A 37 -3.60 12.33 -4.02
CA TYR A 37 -2.33 11.76 -3.58
C TYR A 37 -1.35 12.83 -3.13
N TYR A 38 -1.15 13.86 -3.95
CA TYR A 38 -0.20 14.94 -3.67
C TYR A 38 -0.54 15.70 -2.38
N TYR A 39 -1.83 15.95 -2.12
CA TYR A 39 -2.24 16.75 -0.97
C TYR A 39 -2.32 15.95 0.34
N LYS A 40 -2.55 14.63 0.27
CA LYS A 40 -2.79 13.81 1.47
C LYS A 40 -1.64 12.88 1.83
N TYR A 41 -0.99 12.29 0.83
CA TYR A 41 -0.15 11.11 1.03
C TYR A 41 1.32 11.32 0.60
N TYR A 42 1.59 12.22 -0.34
CA TYR A 42 2.94 12.40 -0.89
C TYR A 42 4.00 12.67 0.18
N ASN A 43 3.76 13.65 1.07
CA ASN A 43 4.71 14.01 2.12
C ASN A 43 4.97 12.86 3.10
N PHE A 44 3.94 12.04 3.37
CA PHE A 44 4.05 10.87 4.21
C PHE A 44 4.93 9.81 3.54
N HIS A 45 4.68 9.47 2.27
CA HIS A 45 5.52 8.50 1.57
C HIS A 45 6.96 9.00 1.35
N ASP A 46 7.14 10.28 1.04
CA ASP A 46 8.45 10.89 0.91
C ASP A 46 9.23 10.90 2.24
N TYR A 47 8.56 10.97 3.38
CA TYR A 47 9.19 10.78 4.69
C TYR A 47 9.80 9.38 4.83
N PHE A 48 9.11 8.34 4.36
CA PHE A 48 9.65 6.97 4.34
C PHE A 48 10.84 6.85 3.40
N ASP A 49 10.75 7.42 2.20
CA ASP A 49 11.82 7.38 1.21
C ASP A 49 13.10 8.10 1.69
N ARG A 50 12.97 9.21 2.42
CA ARG A 50 14.10 9.96 3.00
C ARG A 50 14.84 9.21 4.11
N HIS A 51 14.16 8.31 4.82
CA HIS A 51 14.74 7.49 5.90
C HIS A 51 14.94 6.02 5.48
N ARG A 52 15.01 5.78 4.16
CA ARG A 52 15.34 4.49 3.58
C ARG A 52 16.69 3.97 4.09
N THR A 53 16.74 2.68 4.42
CA THR A 53 17.98 1.99 4.77
C THR A 53 18.82 1.66 3.52
N PRO A 54 20.16 1.58 3.62
CA PRO A 54 21.03 1.40 2.44
C PRO A 54 20.85 0.09 1.65
N ASN A 55 20.24 -0.92 2.26
CA ASN A 55 19.95 -2.23 1.65
C ASN A 55 18.73 -2.22 0.72
N ILE A 56 17.93 -1.15 0.72
CA ILE A 56 16.76 -1.01 -0.16
C ILE A 56 17.23 -0.51 -1.53
N PRO A 57 16.86 -1.18 -2.64
CA PRO A 57 17.29 -0.76 -3.96
C PRO A 57 16.83 0.65 -4.32
N PRO A 58 17.63 1.44 -5.08
CA PRO A 58 17.29 2.81 -5.43
C PRO A 58 15.94 2.99 -6.14
N TRP A 59 15.51 1.99 -6.91
CA TRP A 59 14.25 1.99 -7.66
C TRP A 59 13.01 1.77 -6.77
N VAL A 60 13.19 1.33 -5.52
CA VAL A 60 12.10 1.22 -4.54
C VAL A 60 11.89 2.61 -3.92
N GLU A 61 10.89 3.31 -4.42
CA GLU A 61 10.47 4.65 -3.98
C GLU A 61 8.98 4.63 -3.62
N ARG A 62 8.64 4.53 -2.31
CA ARG A 62 7.26 4.40 -1.82
C ARG A 62 6.36 5.49 -2.40
N LYS A 63 6.86 6.72 -2.60
CA LYS A 63 6.08 7.81 -3.17
C LYS A 63 5.70 7.67 -4.65
N LYS A 64 6.25 6.67 -5.34
CA LYS A 64 5.99 6.33 -6.74
C LYS A 64 5.35 4.94 -6.90
N ALA A 65 4.87 4.36 -5.82
CA ALA A 65 4.26 3.03 -5.83
C ALA A 65 2.75 3.10 -6.11
N ILE A 66 2.25 2.12 -6.86
CA ILE A 66 0.85 1.72 -6.80
C ILE A 66 0.71 0.74 -5.63
N PHE A 67 -0.23 1.02 -4.74
CA PHE A 67 -0.46 0.22 -3.53
C PHE A 67 -1.47 -0.89 -3.78
N ALA A 68 -1.15 -2.10 -3.37
CA ALA A 68 -2.05 -3.25 -3.42
C ALA A 68 -1.85 -4.13 -2.19
N SER A 69 -2.68 -5.15 -2.03
CA SER A 69 -2.56 -6.16 -0.98
C SER A 69 -2.40 -7.54 -1.62
N ILE A 70 -1.64 -8.41 -0.96
CA ILE A 70 -1.49 -9.81 -1.42
C ILE A 70 -2.74 -10.64 -1.14
N ASN A 71 -3.47 -10.29 -0.08
CA ASN A 71 -4.74 -10.90 0.31
C ASN A 71 -5.42 -10.01 1.37
N PHE A 72 -6.66 -10.33 1.74
CA PHE A 72 -7.38 -9.71 2.85
C PHE A 72 -7.80 -10.77 3.87
N LYS A 73 -7.91 -10.36 5.13
CA LYS A 73 -8.45 -11.21 6.20
C LYS A 73 -9.95 -11.47 5.96
N GLU A 74 -10.46 -12.61 6.41
CA GLU A 74 -11.87 -13.00 6.18
C GLU A 74 -12.86 -11.92 6.64
N ASN A 75 -12.53 -11.26 7.76
CA ASN A 75 -13.30 -10.21 8.43
C ASN A 75 -12.74 -8.80 8.15
N HIS A 76 -12.15 -8.57 6.97
CA HIS A 76 -11.66 -7.24 6.59
C HIS A 76 -12.82 -6.24 6.60
N ALA A 77 -12.64 -5.13 7.30
CA ALA A 77 -13.61 -4.05 7.39
C ALA A 77 -13.47 -3.15 6.16
N TRP A 78 -14.36 -3.33 5.19
CA TRP A 78 -14.29 -2.58 3.95
C TRP A 78 -14.85 -1.17 4.09
N HIS A 79 -14.19 -0.22 3.45
CA HIS A 79 -14.75 1.12 3.25
C HIS A 79 -15.78 1.07 2.12
N SER A 80 -16.94 1.65 2.38
CA SER A 80 -18.00 1.75 1.39
C SER A 80 -17.64 2.71 0.25
N HIS A 81 -18.41 2.64 -0.84
CA HIS A 81 -18.18 3.40 -2.07
C HIS A 81 -16.80 3.14 -2.69
N THR A 82 -16.34 1.90 -2.57
CA THR A 82 -15.09 1.43 -3.20
C THR A 82 -15.36 0.23 -4.09
N ALA A 83 -14.44 -0.03 -5.01
CA ALA A 83 -14.40 -1.26 -5.78
C ALA A 83 -13.12 -2.02 -5.46
N LEU A 84 -13.26 -3.33 -5.32
CA LEU A 84 -12.15 -4.26 -5.15
C LEU A 84 -11.75 -4.81 -6.51
N LEU A 85 -10.54 -4.48 -6.91
CA LEU A 85 -9.94 -4.91 -8.16
C LEU A 85 -8.95 -6.03 -7.88
N LYS A 86 -8.96 -7.03 -8.75
CA LYS A 86 -7.88 -7.99 -8.92
C LYS A 86 -6.98 -7.48 -10.03
N ILE A 87 -5.69 -7.40 -9.77
CA ILE A 87 -4.69 -6.90 -10.71
C ILE A 87 -3.56 -7.90 -10.90
N LYS A 88 -2.97 -7.90 -12.11
CA LYS A 88 -1.73 -8.61 -12.39
C LYS A 88 -0.57 -7.62 -12.45
N ALA A 89 0.58 -8.02 -11.92
CA ALA A 89 1.79 -7.20 -11.88
C ALA A 89 3.05 -8.05 -12.05
N ASP A 90 4.12 -7.45 -12.56
CA ASP A 90 5.44 -8.08 -12.63
C ASP A 90 6.06 -8.13 -11.23
N ILE A 91 6.12 -9.34 -10.65
CA ILE A 91 6.63 -9.56 -9.29
C ILE A 91 8.07 -9.08 -9.07
N ASN A 92 8.86 -8.93 -10.14
CA ASN A 92 10.24 -8.42 -10.05
C ASN A 92 10.30 -6.90 -9.89
N LYS A 93 9.17 -6.23 -10.14
CA LYS A 93 8.96 -4.80 -9.95
C LYS A 93 8.00 -4.52 -8.79
N CYS A 94 7.91 -5.46 -7.85
CA CYS A 94 7.07 -5.36 -6.67
C CYS A 94 7.89 -5.53 -5.38
N TRP A 95 7.49 -4.80 -4.35
CA TRP A 95 8.08 -4.84 -3.02
C TRP A 95 7.00 -5.06 -1.97
N VAL A 96 7.32 -5.82 -0.92
CA VAL A 96 6.40 -6.22 0.14
C VAL A 96 6.83 -5.55 1.43
N CYS A 97 5.88 -4.90 2.09
CA CYS A 97 6.09 -4.18 3.33
C CYS A 97 5.03 -4.51 4.37
N ASN A 98 5.33 -4.25 5.64
CA ASN A 98 4.37 -4.38 6.73
C ASN A 98 3.61 -3.06 6.96
N GLU A 99 2.37 -2.99 6.49
CA GLU A 99 1.51 -1.80 6.58
C GLU A 99 1.32 -1.33 8.02
N ASN A 100 1.25 -2.26 8.99
CA ASN A 100 1.07 -1.94 10.40
C ASN A 100 2.12 -0.95 10.91
N LYS A 101 3.38 -1.03 10.43
CA LYS A 101 4.46 -0.13 10.81
C LYS A 101 4.23 1.28 10.23
N ALA A 102 3.72 1.36 9.01
CA ALA A 102 3.38 2.64 8.40
C ALA A 102 2.18 3.30 9.11
N ASN A 103 1.16 2.52 9.45
CA ASN A 103 -0.06 3.00 10.08
C ASN A 103 0.20 3.65 11.45
N LEU A 104 1.23 3.22 12.20
CA LEU A 104 1.65 3.88 13.44
C LEU A 104 2.03 5.36 13.26
N LEU A 105 2.51 5.74 12.07
CA LEU A 105 2.92 7.12 11.79
C LEU A 105 1.86 7.91 11.04
N PHE A 106 0.89 7.27 10.39
CA PHE A 106 -0.02 7.93 9.46
C PHE A 106 -0.84 9.04 10.13
N GLU A 107 -1.56 8.72 11.21
CA GLU A 107 -2.41 9.68 11.92
C GLU A 107 -1.59 10.80 12.58
N PRO A 108 -0.49 10.51 13.33
CA PRO A 108 0.41 11.55 13.79
C PRO A 108 0.88 12.47 12.67
N PHE A 109 1.20 11.91 11.49
CA PHE A 109 1.73 12.68 10.38
C PHE A 109 0.72 13.66 9.79
N ILE A 110 -0.57 13.32 9.81
CA ILE A 110 -1.64 14.25 9.42
C ILE A 110 -1.82 15.34 10.48
N LEU A 111 -1.77 14.97 11.76
CA LEU A 111 -2.10 15.87 12.88
C LEU A 111 -0.97 16.85 13.25
N GLN A 112 0.29 16.55 12.91
CA GLN A 112 1.48 17.29 13.36
C GLN A 112 1.48 18.81 13.08
N ASN A 113 0.64 19.29 12.15
CA ASN A 113 0.53 20.70 11.78
C ASN A 113 -0.77 21.37 12.29
N ILE A 114 -1.57 20.67 13.09
CA ILE A 114 -2.82 21.18 13.65
C ILE A 114 -2.57 21.69 15.07
N LYS A 115 -2.95 22.94 15.34
CA LYS A 115 -2.85 23.54 16.68
C LYS A 115 -3.60 22.68 17.71
N GLY A 116 -2.95 22.36 18.82
CA GLY A 116 -3.50 21.48 19.87
C GLY A 116 -3.14 20.00 19.71
N PHE A 117 -2.35 19.65 18.69
CA PHE A 117 -1.81 18.30 18.46
C PHE A 117 -0.28 18.30 18.43
N GLU A 118 0.37 19.16 19.20
CA GLU A 118 1.82 19.30 19.23
C GLU A 118 2.53 17.98 19.58
N GLU A 119 1.91 17.13 20.42
CA GLU A 119 2.40 15.79 20.75
C GLU A 119 2.55 14.86 19.53
N ALA A 120 1.75 15.04 18.48
CA ALA A 120 1.87 14.25 17.25
C ALA A 120 3.20 14.53 16.53
N LYS A 121 3.62 15.80 16.51
CA LYS A 121 4.91 16.21 15.96
C LYS A 121 6.06 15.65 16.80
N GLU A 122 5.98 15.80 18.12
CA GLU A 122 7.00 15.24 19.04
C GLU A 122 7.12 13.72 18.91
N PHE A 123 5.99 13.02 18.73
CA PHE A 123 5.97 11.58 18.51
C PHE A 123 6.72 11.17 17.24
N ILE A 124 6.51 11.88 16.12
CA ILE A 124 7.21 11.62 14.85
C ILE A 124 8.70 11.91 14.99
N GLU A 125 9.07 13.05 15.56
CA GLU A 125 10.48 13.44 15.71
C GLU A 125 11.24 12.43 16.59
N LYS A 126 10.59 11.91 17.64
CA LYS A 126 11.20 10.96 18.57
C LYS A 126 11.23 9.51 18.06
N ASN A 127 10.12 9.02 17.49
CA ASN A 127 9.94 7.60 17.17
C ASN A 127 9.96 7.30 15.67
N GLY A 128 9.66 8.30 14.83
CA GLY A 128 9.51 8.16 13.39
C GLY A 128 10.71 7.54 12.70
N PRO A 129 11.95 8.01 12.91
CA PRO A 129 13.13 7.44 12.26
C PRO A 129 13.28 5.93 12.50
N LYS A 130 13.10 5.49 13.75
CA LYS A 130 13.18 4.07 14.12
C LYS A 130 12.04 3.25 13.51
N ILE A 131 10.81 3.77 13.52
CA ILE A 131 9.66 3.07 12.92
C ILE A 131 9.86 2.89 11.41
N VAL A 132 10.38 3.90 10.72
CA VAL A 132 10.68 3.81 9.28
C VAL A 132 11.85 2.86 9.00
N GLU A 133 12.89 2.88 9.82
CA GLU A 133 14.00 1.93 9.71
C GLU A 133 13.51 0.48 9.85
N GLU A 134 12.65 0.21 10.84
CA GLU A 134 12.02 -1.10 11.02
C GLU A 134 11.12 -1.48 9.83
N TYR A 135 10.31 -0.53 9.33
CA TYR A 135 9.48 -0.74 8.14
C TYR A 135 10.30 -1.21 6.93
N TRP A 136 11.44 -0.55 6.66
CA TRP A 136 12.32 -0.93 5.56
C TRP A 136 13.10 -2.22 5.83
N SER A 137 13.61 -2.40 7.05
CA SER A 137 14.38 -3.59 7.43
C SER A 137 13.54 -4.87 7.36
N ASP A 138 12.24 -4.78 7.62
CA ASP A 138 11.31 -5.89 7.55
C ASP A 138 10.71 -6.12 6.14
N SER A 139 11.01 -5.23 5.19
CA SER A 139 10.52 -5.29 3.81
C SER A 139 11.44 -6.10 2.89
N LEU A 140 10.90 -6.59 1.76
CA LEU A 140 11.62 -7.41 0.79
C LEU A 140 10.94 -7.39 -0.58
N SER A 141 11.67 -7.79 -1.64
CA SER A 141 11.05 -7.97 -2.96
C SER A 141 9.93 -9.01 -2.92
N LEU A 142 8.88 -8.83 -3.73
CA LEU A 142 7.82 -9.83 -3.83
C LEU A 142 8.35 -11.19 -4.31
N ALA A 143 9.33 -11.18 -5.22
CA ALA A 143 10.00 -12.40 -5.66
C ALA A 143 10.66 -13.18 -4.50
N GLU A 144 11.29 -12.48 -3.56
CA GLU A 144 11.88 -13.12 -2.36
C GLU A 144 10.80 -13.52 -1.36
N ASN A 145 9.78 -12.68 -1.16
CA ASN A 145 8.65 -13.03 -0.31
C ASN A 145 7.97 -14.33 -0.77
N MET A 146 7.95 -14.62 -2.06
CA MET A 146 7.40 -15.89 -2.54
C MET A 146 8.17 -17.14 -2.10
N LYS A 147 9.43 -16.98 -1.68
CA LYS A 147 10.25 -18.07 -1.15
C LYS A 147 10.12 -18.17 0.37
N VAL A 148 10.19 -17.04 1.07
CA VAL A 148 10.27 -17.00 2.54
C VAL A 148 8.91 -16.81 3.23
N ARG A 149 7.90 -16.35 2.49
CA ARG A 149 6.51 -16.15 2.93
C ARG A 149 6.36 -15.29 4.19
N ARG A 150 7.10 -14.18 4.24
CA ARG A 150 7.00 -13.22 5.35
C ARG A 150 5.59 -12.64 5.48
N ASP A 151 4.84 -12.53 4.38
CA ASP A 151 3.42 -12.18 4.35
C ASP A 151 2.51 -13.08 5.21
N LYS A 152 2.96 -14.29 5.58
CA LYS A 152 2.21 -15.22 6.44
C LYS A 152 2.58 -15.12 7.92
N GLU A 153 3.59 -14.33 8.27
CA GLU A 153 4.00 -14.16 9.66
C GLU A 153 2.95 -13.40 10.46
N LYS A 154 2.77 -13.78 11.73
CA LYS A 154 1.77 -13.15 12.60
C LYS A 154 2.13 -11.66 12.80
N GLY A 155 1.19 -10.78 12.45
CA GLY A 155 1.36 -9.33 12.59
C GLY A 155 2.01 -8.66 11.38
N TYR A 156 2.28 -9.40 10.31
CA TYR A 156 2.72 -8.85 9.04
C TYR A 156 1.50 -8.56 8.16
N ASP A 157 1.14 -7.28 8.03
CA ASP A 157 0.08 -6.86 7.11
C ASP A 157 0.70 -6.50 5.76
N ALA A 158 0.64 -7.44 4.82
CA ALA A 158 1.41 -7.38 3.59
C ALA A 158 0.81 -6.41 2.56
N GLU A 159 1.28 -5.17 2.63
CA GLU A 159 1.13 -4.15 1.60
C GLU A 159 2.15 -4.41 0.48
N ILE A 160 1.71 -4.25 -0.75
CA ILE A 160 2.50 -4.45 -1.96
C ILE A 160 2.68 -3.10 -2.65
N LEU A 161 3.94 -2.74 -2.88
CA LEU A 161 4.36 -1.58 -3.66
C LEU A 161 4.68 -2.05 -5.07
N ILE A 162 3.95 -1.56 -6.06
CA ILE A 162 4.13 -1.90 -7.47
C ILE A 162 4.77 -0.70 -8.18
N PHE A 163 5.89 -0.93 -8.87
CA PHE A 163 6.72 0.11 -9.50
C PHE A 163 6.61 0.12 -11.04
N HIS A 164 5.43 -0.21 -11.55
CA HIS A 164 5.09 -0.06 -12.96
C HIS A 164 3.59 0.16 -13.12
N ASP A 165 3.18 0.76 -14.24
CA ASP A 165 1.78 0.96 -14.57
C ASP A 165 1.06 -0.38 -14.75
N ILE A 166 -0.21 -0.44 -14.33
CA ILE A 166 -1.08 -1.59 -14.57
C ILE A 166 -1.99 -1.27 -15.75
N PRO A 167 -1.89 -2.00 -16.88
CA PRO A 167 -2.74 -1.74 -18.04
C PRO A 167 -4.18 -2.27 -17.82
N PRO A 168 -5.19 -1.73 -18.52
CA PRO A 168 -6.59 -2.15 -18.38
C PRO A 168 -6.83 -3.66 -18.46
N GLU A 169 -6.16 -4.36 -19.38
CA GLU A 169 -6.30 -5.80 -19.59
C GLU A 169 -5.84 -6.67 -18.41
N ASP A 170 -5.07 -6.09 -17.49
CA ASP A 170 -4.59 -6.74 -16.28
C ASP A 170 -5.46 -6.43 -15.06
N ILE A 171 -6.62 -5.77 -15.24
CA ILE A 171 -7.54 -5.35 -14.18
C ILE A 171 -8.88 -6.07 -14.32
N GLU A 172 -9.32 -6.71 -13.24
CA GLU A 172 -10.62 -7.36 -13.12
C GLU A 172 -11.35 -6.78 -11.89
N CYS A 173 -12.51 -6.15 -12.08
CA CYS A 173 -13.34 -5.71 -10.96
C CYS A 173 -14.06 -6.92 -10.36
N LEU A 174 -13.76 -7.25 -9.11
CA LEU A 174 -14.35 -8.40 -8.43
C LEU A 174 -15.62 -8.03 -7.69
N PHE A 175 -15.59 -6.92 -6.94
CA PHE A 175 -16.70 -6.51 -6.09
C PHE A 175 -16.84 -4.99 -6.07
N ILE A 176 -18.08 -4.53 -6.00
CA ILE A 176 -18.42 -3.17 -5.59
C ILE A 176 -18.86 -3.24 -4.14
N ILE A 177 -18.27 -2.39 -3.31
CA ILE A 177 -18.48 -2.35 -1.88
C ILE A 177 -19.35 -1.14 -1.58
N SER A 178 -20.53 -1.40 -1.07
CA SER A 178 -21.55 -0.41 -0.77
C SER A 178 -22.00 -0.55 0.69
N ASP A 179 -22.52 0.54 1.23
CA ASP A 179 -23.09 0.71 2.57
C ASP A 179 -24.42 -0.03 2.74
N HIS A 180 -24.98 -0.50 1.63
CA HIS A 180 -26.28 -1.14 1.54
C HIS A 180 -26.12 -2.57 1.01
N ASN A 181 -26.69 -3.53 1.76
CA ASN A 181 -26.74 -4.96 1.43
C ASN A 181 -27.54 -5.23 0.16
#